data_AF-A0A1I2KCU8-F1
#
_entry.id   AF-A0A1I2KCU8-F1
#
_cell.length_a   1.000
_cell.length_b   1.000
_cell.length_c   1.000
_cell.angle_alpha   90.00
_cell.angle_beta   90.00
_cell.angle_gamma   90.00
#
_symmetry.space_group_name_H-M   'P 1'
#
loop_
_entity.id
_entity.type
_entity.pdbx_description
1 polymer ?
#
loop_
_entity_poly.entity_id
_entity_poly.type
_entity_poly.pdbx_seq_one_letter_code
_entity_poly.pdbx_strand_id
1 'polypeptide(L)'
;MDQPRRRVSHSVWIALAVVTAVSGWFLLLGGDVVSTIRESDRSSREYVADQRDQAEGVPMVLPVTLPSGYDSASNYGYIDLNAPDEPGEPDDTPAHADAREVGFTPTEGVQARGGLPAVQLCVEYAGPKPEAACHASPHAIKRRHGRTIVTFYAASTSGQDLSGWKSVELTTDLAKVTWLH
;
A
#
# COMPACT_ATOMS: atom_id res chain seq x y z
N MET A 1 48.67 -17.60 -35.35
CA MET A 1 47.69 -17.55 -36.43
C MET A 1 46.31 -17.60 -35.80
N ASP A 2 45.44 -16.70 -36.22
CA ASP A 2 44.50 -16.02 -35.33
C ASP A 2 43.14 -16.68 -35.14
N GLN A 3 42.55 -16.46 -33.96
CA GLN A 3 41.11 -16.65 -33.73
C GLN A 3 40.31 -15.48 -34.32
N PRO A 4 39.30 -15.72 -35.18
CA PRO A 4 38.34 -14.69 -35.55
C PRO A 4 37.32 -14.47 -34.42
N ARG A 5 37.48 -13.36 -33.67
CA ARG A 5 36.44 -12.85 -32.78
C ARG A 5 35.23 -12.39 -33.61
N ARG A 6 34.04 -12.98 -33.40
CA ARG A 6 32.78 -12.34 -33.79
C ARG A 6 32.10 -11.69 -32.59
N ARG A 7 32.27 -10.38 -32.47
CA ARG A 7 31.30 -9.51 -31.79
C ARG A 7 30.22 -9.14 -32.80
N VAL A 8 28.96 -9.33 -32.46
CA VAL A 8 27.85 -8.54 -33.03
C VAL A 8 26.96 -8.15 -31.85
N SER A 9 26.83 -6.85 -31.60
CA SER A 9 25.94 -6.30 -30.59
C SER A 9 24.52 -6.23 -31.15
N HIS A 10 23.56 -6.86 -30.49
CA HIS A 10 22.15 -6.56 -30.74
C HIS A 10 21.67 -5.55 -29.69
N SER A 11 21.10 -4.47 -30.19
CA SER A 11 20.77 -3.27 -29.44
C SER A 11 19.70 -3.54 -28.38
N VAL A 12 19.98 -3.13 -27.14
CA VAL A 12 18.96 -3.00 -26.11
C VAL A 12 18.02 -1.87 -26.52
N TRP A 13 16.81 -2.22 -26.96
CA TRP A 13 15.74 -1.25 -27.13
C TRP A 13 15.17 -0.91 -25.76
N ILE A 14 15.56 0.26 -25.24
CA ILE A 14 14.92 0.84 -24.06
C ILE A 14 13.55 1.37 -24.50
N ALA A 15 12.53 0.52 -24.36
CA ALA A 15 11.15 0.95 -24.43
C ALA A 15 10.85 1.75 -23.15
N LEU A 16 10.97 3.08 -23.24
CA LEU A 16 10.66 3.98 -22.15
C LEU A 16 9.14 4.08 -21.99
N ALA A 17 8.55 3.12 -21.28
CA ALA A 17 7.13 3.14 -20.94
C ALA A 17 6.85 4.33 -20.01
N VAL A 18 6.16 5.33 -20.54
CA VAL A 18 5.71 6.48 -19.75
C VAL A 18 4.60 6.01 -18.83
N VAL A 19 4.93 5.81 -17.56
CA VAL A 19 3.95 5.53 -16.50
C VAL A 19 3.08 6.78 -16.33
N THR A 20 1.97 6.85 -17.06
CA THR A 20 0.88 7.77 -16.78
C THR A 20 0.16 7.28 -15.54
N ALA A 21 0.68 7.64 -14.37
CA ALA A 21 -0.05 7.58 -13.12
C ALA A 21 -1.39 8.29 -13.33
N VAL A 22 -2.51 7.56 -13.22
CA VAL A 22 -3.86 8.10 -13.40
C VAL A 22 -4.17 9.04 -12.25
N SER A 23 -3.73 10.28 -12.44
CA SER A 23 -3.81 11.36 -11.48
C SER A 23 -5.15 12.05 -11.69
N GLY A 24 -6.10 11.78 -10.79
CA GLY A 24 -7.49 12.20 -10.98
C GLY A 24 -7.69 13.72 -10.98
N TRP A 25 -7.87 14.31 -12.15
CA TRP A 25 -8.59 15.57 -12.39
C TRP A 25 -9.21 15.52 -13.81
N PHE A 26 -10.53 15.35 -13.96
CA PHE A 26 -11.53 16.43 -14.15
C PHE A 26 -11.21 17.31 -15.38
N LEU A 27 -11.93 17.31 -16.52
CA LEU A 27 -13.34 17.64 -16.86
C LEU A 27 -13.55 17.29 -18.37
N LEU A 28 -14.69 17.41 -19.10
CA LEU A 28 -16.07 17.87 -18.88
C LEU A 28 -16.99 17.29 -20.01
N LEU A 29 -18.15 16.69 -19.71
CA LEU A 29 -19.33 16.66 -20.61
C LEU A 29 -20.63 16.58 -19.79
N GLY A 30 -21.67 17.28 -20.25
CA GLY A 30 -22.81 17.68 -19.43
C GLY A 30 -23.87 16.60 -19.16
N GLY A 31 -24.31 16.54 -17.91
CA GLY A 31 -25.50 15.84 -17.45
C GLY A 31 -25.69 16.13 -15.96
N ASP A 32 -26.77 16.80 -15.58
CA ASP A 32 -27.13 17.08 -14.18
C ASP A 32 -27.60 15.80 -13.47
N VAL A 33 -26.65 14.88 -13.26
CA VAL A 33 -26.72 13.95 -12.15
C VAL A 33 -25.82 14.53 -11.08
N VAL A 34 -26.42 15.23 -10.12
CA VAL A 34 -25.78 15.53 -8.83
C VAL A 34 -25.68 14.22 -8.06
N SER A 35 -24.81 13.34 -8.56
CA SER A 35 -24.14 12.35 -7.77
C SER A 35 -23.29 13.15 -6.80
N THR A 36 -23.84 13.45 -5.63
CA THR A 36 -23.02 13.60 -4.44
C THR A 36 -22.26 12.29 -4.31
N ILE A 37 -21.07 12.23 -4.91
CA ILE A 37 -20.04 11.26 -4.59
C ILE A 37 -19.74 11.55 -3.14
N ARG A 38 -20.51 10.89 -2.27
CA ARG A 38 -20.34 10.91 -0.83
C ARG A 38 -18.96 10.31 -0.65
N GLU A 39 -17.98 11.19 -0.42
CA GLU A 39 -16.60 10.81 -0.24
C GLU A 39 -16.59 9.69 0.79
N SER A 40 -16.27 8.47 0.32
CA SER A 40 -16.54 7.27 1.08
C SER A 40 -15.66 7.32 2.31
N ASP A 41 -16.28 7.39 3.48
CA ASP A 41 -15.60 7.49 4.76
C ASP A 41 -14.63 6.32 4.89
N ARG A 42 -13.34 6.60 4.65
CA ARG A 42 -12.27 5.59 4.59
C ARG A 42 -11.94 5.02 5.97
N SER A 43 -12.48 5.65 7.01
CA SER A 43 -12.46 5.20 8.40
C SER A 43 -13.73 4.46 8.82
N SER A 44 -14.75 4.33 7.96
CA SER A 44 -15.91 3.50 8.28
C SER A 44 -15.53 2.01 8.29
N ARG A 45 -16.03 1.25 9.26
CA ARG A 45 -15.80 -0.21 9.34
C ARG A 45 -16.32 -0.96 8.11
N GLU A 46 -17.39 -0.46 7.50
CA GLU A 46 -17.98 -0.98 6.27
C GLU A 46 -17.01 -0.85 5.10
N TYR A 47 -16.50 0.36 4.82
CA TYR A 47 -15.51 0.57 3.76
C TYR A 47 -14.26 -0.29 3.95
N VAL A 48 -13.75 -0.41 5.18
CA VAL A 48 -12.55 -1.23 5.46
C VAL A 48 -12.81 -2.73 5.33
N ALA A 49 -14.03 -3.20 5.62
CA ALA A 49 -14.43 -4.56 5.31
C ALA A 49 -14.46 -4.78 3.78
N ASP A 50 -14.99 -3.85 2.99
CA ASP A 50 -14.97 -3.93 1.53
C ASP A 50 -13.53 -3.95 0.98
N GLN A 51 -12.63 -3.08 1.47
CA GLN A 51 -11.22 -3.09 1.07
C GLN A 51 -10.49 -4.39 1.48
N ARG A 52 -10.92 -5.04 2.57
CA ARG A 52 -10.42 -6.37 2.94
C ARG A 52 -10.93 -7.42 1.95
N ASP A 53 -12.20 -7.39 1.60
CA ASP A 53 -12.87 -8.46 0.85
C ASP A 53 -12.69 -8.36 -0.69
N GLN A 54 -12.10 -7.27 -1.20
CA GLN A 54 -11.65 -7.13 -2.60
C GLN A 54 -10.67 -8.20 -3.11
N ALA A 55 -9.94 -8.86 -2.20
CA ALA A 55 -8.93 -9.85 -2.54
C ALA A 55 -8.85 -10.91 -1.45
N GLU A 56 -8.50 -12.15 -1.80
CA GLU A 56 -8.18 -13.21 -0.84
C GLU A 56 -6.68 -13.19 -0.48
N GLY A 57 -6.18 -14.14 0.33
CA GLY A 57 -4.74 -14.29 0.58
C GLY A 57 -4.25 -13.76 1.93
N VAL A 58 -3.38 -12.75 1.95
CA VAL A 58 -2.84 -12.17 3.20
C VAL A 58 -3.95 -11.43 3.98
N PRO A 59 -4.10 -11.64 5.31
CA PRO A 59 -5.08 -10.90 6.10
C PRO A 59 -4.66 -9.44 6.27
N MET A 60 -5.64 -8.52 6.27
CA MET A 60 -5.42 -7.14 6.66
C MET A 60 -5.12 -7.08 8.17
N VAL A 61 -3.95 -6.56 8.55
CA VAL A 61 -3.55 -6.34 9.95
C VAL A 61 -3.46 -4.85 10.19
N LEU A 62 -4.23 -4.35 11.15
CA LEU A 62 -4.34 -2.93 11.48
C LEU A 62 -3.84 -2.64 12.90
N PRO A 63 -3.36 -1.42 13.18
CA PRO A 63 -3.13 -0.97 14.54
C PRO A 63 -4.47 -0.78 15.27
N VAL A 64 -4.58 -1.29 16.50
CA VAL A 64 -5.78 -1.12 17.35
C VAL A 64 -6.03 0.37 17.64
N THR A 65 -4.95 1.08 18.01
CA THR A 65 -4.90 2.54 18.24
C THR A 65 -3.78 3.14 17.39
N LEU A 66 -3.95 4.38 16.92
CA LEU A 66 -2.90 5.11 16.22
C LEU A 66 -1.97 5.83 17.20
N PRO A 67 -0.68 6.02 16.86
CA PRO A 67 0.18 6.94 17.59
C PRO A 67 -0.39 8.37 17.53
N SER A 68 -0.18 9.15 18.59
CA SER A 68 -0.63 10.55 18.66
C SER A 68 -0.05 11.40 17.53
N GLY A 69 -0.89 12.15 16.83
CA GLY A 69 -0.50 13.01 15.71
C GLY A 69 -0.65 12.38 14.32
N TYR A 70 -1.35 11.23 14.21
CA TYR A 70 -1.82 10.65 12.95
C TYR A 70 -3.34 10.66 12.85
N ASP A 71 -3.83 10.88 11.64
CA ASP A 71 -5.23 10.68 11.29
C ASP A 71 -5.49 9.22 10.89
N SER A 72 -6.77 8.86 10.72
CA SER A 72 -7.18 7.56 10.17
C SER A 72 -6.53 7.26 8.81
N ALA A 73 -6.45 5.98 8.46
CA ALA A 73 -5.83 5.57 7.20
C ALA A 73 -6.44 6.29 5.99
N SER A 74 -5.56 6.84 5.14
CA SER A 74 -5.92 7.62 3.96
C SER A 74 -6.03 6.74 2.70
N ASN A 75 -5.36 5.58 2.69
CA ASN A 75 -5.47 4.59 1.63
C ASN A 75 -5.40 3.15 2.17
N TYR A 76 -5.94 2.24 1.37
CA TYR A 76 -5.86 0.79 1.52
C TYR A 76 -5.57 0.21 0.15
N GLY A 77 -4.85 -0.90 0.09
CA GLY A 77 -4.55 -1.60 -1.15
C GLY A 77 -4.02 -3.00 -0.92
N TYR A 78 -3.80 -3.72 -2.01
CA TYR A 78 -3.13 -5.00 -2.03
C TYR A 78 -2.16 -5.09 -3.21
N ILE A 79 -1.19 -5.98 -3.09
CA ILE A 79 -0.24 -6.34 -4.14
C ILE A 79 -0.51 -7.80 -4.47
N ASP A 80 -0.74 -8.08 -5.75
CA ASP A 80 -0.76 -9.43 -6.32
C ASP A 80 0.52 -9.59 -7.15
N LEU A 81 1.40 -10.53 -6.79
CA LEU A 81 2.67 -10.74 -7.51
C LEU A 81 2.50 -11.57 -8.78
N ASN A 82 1.29 -12.08 -9.04
CA ASN A 82 0.96 -12.93 -10.18
C ASN A 82 -0.03 -12.25 -11.14
N ALA A 83 -0.47 -11.03 -10.83
CA ALA A 83 -1.29 -10.22 -11.72
C ALA A 83 -0.53 -9.95 -13.04
N PRO A 84 -1.21 -10.03 -14.20
CA PRO A 84 -0.60 -9.72 -15.49
C PRO A 84 -0.27 -8.23 -15.61
N ASP A 85 0.85 -7.91 -16.27
CA ASP A 85 1.30 -6.51 -16.50
C ASP A 85 0.27 -5.66 -17.25
N GLU A 86 -0.54 -6.29 -18.11
CA GLU A 86 -1.68 -5.68 -18.79
C GLU A 86 -2.99 -6.19 -18.17
N PRO A 87 -3.94 -5.30 -17.81
CA PRO A 87 -5.25 -5.72 -17.32
C PRO A 87 -6.01 -6.42 -18.45
N GLY A 88 -6.20 -7.73 -18.31
CA GLY A 88 -7.03 -8.53 -19.21
C GLY A 88 -8.52 -8.19 -19.09
N GLU A 89 -9.36 -8.96 -19.79
CA GLU A 89 -10.79 -8.97 -19.46
C GLU A 89 -10.96 -9.39 -17.98
N PRO A 90 -11.86 -8.75 -17.21
CA PRO A 90 -12.08 -9.12 -15.83
C PRO A 90 -12.64 -10.54 -15.76
N ASP A 91 -11.84 -11.46 -15.22
CA ASP A 91 -12.28 -12.80 -14.84
C ASP A 91 -13.04 -12.72 -13.50
N ASP A 92 -13.98 -13.64 -13.29
CA ASP A 92 -14.77 -13.73 -12.05
C ASP A 92 -13.93 -14.30 -10.87
N THR A 93 -12.68 -14.67 -11.11
CA THR A 93 -11.73 -15.13 -10.09
C THR A 93 -11.37 -13.98 -9.12
N PRO A 94 -11.57 -14.13 -7.80
CA PRO A 94 -11.14 -13.13 -6.82
C PRO A 94 -9.63 -12.86 -6.88
N ALA A 95 -9.24 -11.58 -6.82
CA ALA A 95 -7.84 -11.17 -6.83
C ALA A 95 -7.06 -11.73 -5.62
N HIS A 96 -5.73 -11.92 -5.76
CA HIS A 96 -4.91 -12.50 -4.68
C HIS A 96 -3.98 -11.48 -4.03
N ALA A 97 -4.19 -11.19 -2.75
CA ALA A 97 -3.29 -10.34 -1.97
C ALA A 97 -2.06 -11.13 -1.50
N ASP A 98 -0.97 -11.07 -2.27
CA ASP A 98 0.38 -11.48 -1.86
C ASP A 98 0.94 -10.59 -0.74
N ALA A 99 0.51 -9.33 -0.71
CA ALA A 99 0.62 -8.40 0.41
C ALA A 99 -0.57 -7.43 0.47
N ARG A 100 -0.71 -6.73 1.61
CA ARG A 100 -1.67 -5.63 1.80
C ARG A 100 -0.99 -4.39 2.33
N GLU A 101 -1.48 -3.23 1.90
CA GLU A 101 -0.92 -1.94 2.24
C GLU A 101 -1.97 -1.00 2.84
N VAL A 102 -1.58 -0.22 3.85
CA VAL A 102 -2.42 0.78 4.53
C VAL A 102 -1.57 2.00 4.87
N GLY A 103 -1.97 3.18 4.40
CA GLY A 103 -1.21 4.42 4.51
C GLY A 103 -1.81 5.40 5.51
N PHE A 104 -0.97 5.94 6.39
CA PHE A 104 -1.35 6.86 7.46
C PHE A 104 -0.64 8.21 7.28
N THR A 105 -1.43 9.29 7.29
CA THR A 105 -0.93 10.67 7.24
C THR A 105 -0.88 11.29 8.64
N PRO A 106 0.14 12.07 8.99
CA PRO A 106 0.13 12.90 10.18
C PRO A 106 -1.02 13.91 10.11
N THR A 107 -1.61 14.22 11.25
CA THR A 107 -2.67 15.23 11.39
C THR A 107 -2.23 16.59 10.84
N GLU A 108 -3.17 17.35 10.29
CA GLU A 108 -2.90 18.67 9.72
C GLU A 108 -2.11 19.56 10.70
N GLY A 109 -1.10 20.27 10.17
CA GLY A 109 -0.20 21.11 10.96
C GLY A 109 0.94 20.37 11.69
N VAL A 110 0.90 19.05 11.84
CA VAL A 110 2.02 18.26 12.40
C VAL A 110 3.19 18.19 11.42
N GLN A 111 2.92 17.94 10.13
CA GLN A 111 3.95 17.96 9.07
C GLN A 111 4.66 19.32 8.97
N ALA A 112 3.90 20.42 9.08
CA ALA A 112 4.43 21.79 8.93
C ALA A 112 5.47 22.18 9.99
N ARG A 113 5.54 21.44 11.11
CA ARG A 113 6.54 21.62 12.17
C ARG A 113 7.69 20.61 12.10
N GLY A 114 7.82 19.89 10.98
CA GLY A 114 8.78 18.80 10.80
C GLY A 114 8.46 17.55 11.64
N GLY A 115 7.21 17.42 12.10
CA GLY A 115 6.87 16.60 13.26
C GLY A 115 6.94 15.08 13.05
N LEU A 116 6.29 14.56 11.99
CA LEU A 116 6.13 13.12 11.76
C LEU A 116 6.10 12.80 10.25
N PRO A 117 6.60 11.62 9.82
CA PRO A 117 6.50 11.18 8.43
C PRO A 117 5.09 10.64 8.09
N ALA A 118 4.74 10.59 6.80
CA ALA A 118 3.68 9.68 6.36
C ALA A 118 4.19 8.23 6.50
N VAL A 119 3.34 7.31 6.95
CA VAL A 119 3.73 5.94 7.25
C VAL A 119 2.90 4.95 6.46
N GLN A 120 3.58 4.07 5.73
CA GLN A 120 2.96 2.90 5.11
C GLN A 120 3.15 1.69 6.02
N LEU A 121 2.06 0.96 6.22
CA LEU A 121 2.02 -0.36 6.82
C LEU A 121 1.83 -1.36 5.67
N CYS A 122 2.79 -2.26 5.46
CA CYS A 122 2.65 -3.38 4.55
C CYS A 122 2.63 -4.72 5.31
N VAL A 123 1.72 -5.63 4.94
CA VAL A 123 1.56 -6.97 5.53
C VAL A 123 1.85 -8.02 4.47
N GLU A 124 2.69 -9.00 4.78
CA GLU A 124 2.99 -10.16 3.93
C GLU A 124 3.06 -11.46 4.77
N TYR A 125 2.95 -12.63 4.14
CA TYR A 125 3.14 -13.90 4.88
C TYR A 125 4.60 -14.12 5.29
N ALA A 126 4.82 -14.59 6.53
CA ALA A 126 6.12 -14.98 7.05
C ALA A 126 6.55 -16.35 6.51
N GLY A 127 6.89 -16.41 5.22
CA GLY A 127 7.34 -17.62 4.52
C GLY A 127 8.42 -17.33 3.48
N PRO A 128 9.10 -18.37 2.97
CA PRO A 128 10.09 -18.22 1.90
C PRO A 128 9.39 -17.94 0.57
N LYS A 129 9.17 -16.66 0.25
CA LYS A 129 8.85 -16.22 -1.11
C LYS A 129 10.16 -15.90 -1.87
N PRO A 130 10.22 -16.10 -3.20
CA PRO A 130 11.37 -15.70 -4.00
C PRO A 130 11.56 -14.18 -4.04
N GLU A 131 10.46 -13.43 -3.90
CA GLU A 131 10.41 -11.98 -3.85
C GLU A 131 9.54 -11.54 -2.66
N ALA A 132 9.94 -10.46 -1.99
CA ALA A 132 9.16 -9.86 -0.91
C ALA A 132 8.30 -8.74 -1.50
N ALA A 133 6.99 -8.80 -1.26
CA ALA A 133 6.07 -7.78 -1.74
C ALA A 133 6.18 -6.49 -0.91
N CYS A 134 6.50 -6.59 0.38
CA CYS A 134 6.69 -5.41 1.22
C CYS A 134 8.07 -4.75 1.05
N HIS A 135 8.08 -3.43 0.80
CA HIS A 135 9.29 -2.66 0.59
C HIS A 135 10.31 -2.77 1.75
N ALA A 136 11.56 -3.05 1.42
CA ALA A 136 12.65 -3.25 2.37
C ALA A 136 13.46 -1.96 2.62
N SER A 137 12.86 -0.98 3.30
CA SER A 137 13.62 0.20 3.79
C SER A 137 14.53 -0.19 4.97
N PRO A 138 15.79 0.30 5.04
CA PRO A 138 16.70 0.03 6.16
C PRO A 138 16.23 0.65 7.49
N HIS A 139 15.27 1.59 7.44
CA HIS A 139 14.67 2.22 8.62
C HIS A 139 13.29 1.64 8.96
N ALA A 140 12.85 0.58 8.27
CA ALA A 140 11.56 -0.04 8.51
C ALA A 140 11.50 -0.80 9.84
N ILE A 141 10.34 -0.78 10.51
CA ILE A 141 10.05 -1.63 11.66
C ILE A 141 9.34 -2.88 11.16
N LYS A 142 9.96 -4.05 11.30
CA LYS A 142 9.32 -5.35 11.03
C LYS A 142 8.85 -6.00 12.34
N ARG A 143 7.58 -6.41 12.38
CA ARG A 143 6.93 -7.11 13.51
C ARG A 143 6.19 -8.34 13.00
N ARG A 144 6.01 -9.34 13.84
CA ARG A 144 5.26 -10.57 13.50
C ARG A 144 3.87 -10.52 14.11
N HIS A 145 2.84 -10.85 13.33
CA HIS A 145 1.47 -11.03 13.80
C HIS A 145 0.97 -12.42 13.38
N GLY A 146 1.12 -13.41 14.26
CA GLY A 146 0.85 -14.81 13.94
C GLY A 146 1.71 -15.33 12.77
N ARG A 147 1.07 -15.52 11.61
CA ARG A 147 1.70 -16.01 10.37
C ARG A 147 2.17 -14.90 9.42
N THR A 148 1.90 -13.62 9.70
CA THR A 148 2.34 -12.50 8.85
C THR A 148 3.51 -11.72 9.43
N ILE A 149 4.27 -11.07 8.55
CA ILE A 149 5.16 -9.95 8.88
C ILE A 149 4.43 -8.66 8.55
N VAL A 150 4.47 -7.71 9.48
CA VAL A 150 3.97 -6.34 9.32
C VAL A 150 5.19 -5.42 9.29
N THR A 151 5.36 -4.71 8.19
CA THR A 151 6.48 -3.78 7.94
C THR A 151 5.94 -2.35 7.92
N PHE A 152 6.38 -1.54 8.88
CA PHE A 152 6.11 -0.09 8.90
C PHE A 152 7.30 0.65 8.32
N TYR A 153 7.08 1.56 7.37
CA TYR A 153 8.12 2.43 6.84
C TYR A 153 7.61 3.85 6.58
N ALA A 154 8.51 4.83 6.61
CA ALA A 154 8.21 6.19 6.19
C ALA A 154 8.01 6.21 4.66
N ALA A 155 6.85 6.70 4.22
CA ALA A 155 6.54 6.95 2.81
C ALA A 155 7.00 8.35 2.36
N SER A 156 7.21 9.28 3.30
CA SER A 156 7.80 10.60 3.04
C SER A 156 9.32 10.58 3.23
N THR A 157 10.03 11.40 2.44
CA THR A 157 11.47 11.65 2.63
C THR A 157 11.76 12.57 3.82
N SER A 158 10.77 13.34 4.27
CA SER A 158 10.81 14.14 5.49
C SER A 158 10.44 13.30 6.71
N GLY A 159 11.33 13.29 7.70
CA GLY A 159 11.18 12.53 8.94
C GLY A 159 11.42 11.03 8.76
N GLN A 160 12.05 10.40 9.75
CA GLN A 160 12.17 8.93 9.84
C GLN A 160 11.85 8.43 11.26
N ASP A 161 11.27 9.28 12.11
CA ASP A 161 10.89 8.85 13.45
C ASP A 161 9.62 8.00 13.41
N LEU A 162 9.82 6.68 13.47
CA LEU A 162 8.79 5.68 13.62
C LEU A 162 8.66 5.20 15.08
N SER A 163 9.20 5.93 16.07
CA SER A 163 9.22 5.54 17.49
C SER A 163 7.84 5.14 18.01
N GLY A 164 6.81 5.96 17.76
CA GLY A 164 5.43 5.69 18.16
C GLY A 164 4.82 4.41 17.55
N TRP A 165 5.31 3.95 16.40
CA TRP A 165 4.84 2.75 15.70
C TRP A 165 5.45 1.45 16.25
N LYS A 166 6.52 1.51 17.04
CA LYS A 166 7.22 0.32 17.56
C LYS A 166 6.35 -0.55 18.47
N SER A 167 5.45 0.07 19.23
CA SER A 167 4.70 -0.58 20.32
C SER A 167 3.18 -0.64 20.12
N VAL A 168 2.63 -0.20 18.98
CA VAL A 168 1.17 -0.27 18.73
C VAL A 168 0.66 -1.71 18.83
N GLU A 169 -0.53 -1.93 19.39
CA GLU A 169 -1.17 -3.25 19.33
C GLU A 169 -1.69 -3.50 17.90
N LEU A 170 -1.60 -4.74 17.41
CA LEU A 170 -1.97 -5.13 16.05
C LEU A 170 -3.09 -6.16 16.07
N THR A 171 -4.07 -6.03 15.17
CA THR A 171 -5.26 -6.88 15.10
C THR A 171 -5.70 -7.13 13.66
N THR A 172 -6.34 -8.28 13.41
CA THR A 172 -7.14 -8.55 12.18
C THR A 172 -8.64 -8.32 12.40
N ASP A 173 -9.05 -8.10 13.64
CA ASP A 173 -10.44 -7.89 14.06
C ASP A 173 -10.78 -6.38 14.02
N LEU A 174 -11.61 -5.99 13.04
CA LEU A 174 -12.03 -4.61 12.80
C LEU A 174 -12.89 -4.02 13.95
N ALA A 175 -13.52 -4.87 14.78
CA ALA A 175 -14.29 -4.40 15.93
C ALA A 175 -13.38 -3.84 17.05
N LYS A 176 -12.11 -4.25 17.09
CA LYS A 176 -11.11 -3.74 18.05
C LYS A 176 -10.46 -2.43 17.59
N VAL A 177 -10.50 -2.11 16.29
CA VAL A 177 -9.83 -0.94 15.75
C VAL A 177 -10.59 0.32 16.17
N THR A 178 -9.98 1.16 17.01
CA THR A 178 -10.67 2.24 17.72
C THR A 178 -10.78 3.53 16.92
N TRP A 179 -9.96 3.68 15.87
CA TRP A 179 -9.99 4.82 14.95
C TRP A 179 -10.90 4.59 13.73
N LEU A 180 -11.48 3.40 13.60
CA LEU A 180 -12.61 3.16 12.70
C LEU A 180 -13.92 3.55 13.40
N HIS A 181 -14.89 4.04 12.62
CA HIS A 181 -16.26 4.29 13.07
C HIS A 181 -17.29 3.34 12.45
#